data_AF-M3AU61-F1
#
_entry.id   AF-M3AU61-F1
#
_cell.length_a   1.000
_cell.length_b   1.000
_cell.length_c   1.000
_cell.angle_alpha   90.00
_cell.angle_beta   90.00
_cell.angle_gamma   90.00
#
_symmetry.space_group_name_H-M   'P 1'
#
loop_
_entity.id
_entity.type
_entity.pdbx_description
1 polymer ?
#
loop_
_entity_poly.entity_id
_entity_poly.type
_entity_poly.pdbx_seq_one_letter_code
_entity_poly.pdbx_strand_id
1 'polypeptide(L)'
;MPSVALPLPPPDSPFGQFVRANFSPAFLYPLKGMWYFATHRYLHPLLKGRLIPLSLLSGCILAILFVTAYLPVVAFLAIFHYKGSAWVNGTFFILGIGALVIQLLFEGLLADHTQVDIFDAVVVAEGYEHLVKNRRTVSDNIDESDPYKRLGPRDKGAQFAPFSIRQIVELVILLPLNFVPFAGVPLFLLLTGYRAGPLMNWRYFQIKQFRRKDRKQFIKTKQRRFEYMWFGTVHMILQLVPVLAMLFLLTTACGSALWSVHVEQQLQDSQEEQEPTAEDDPPAYTDEP
;
A
#
# COMPACT_ATOMS: atom_id res chain seq x y z
N MET A 1 -18.76 -13.69 1.88
CA MET A 1 -19.95 -12.83 1.69
C MET A 1 -19.73 -12.03 0.42
N PRO A 2 -20.76 -11.88 -0.44
CA PRO A 2 -20.59 -11.19 -1.72
C PRO A 2 -20.08 -9.78 -1.46
N SER A 3 -19.08 -9.38 -2.24
CA SER A 3 -18.54 -8.02 -2.29
C SER A 3 -19.71 -7.03 -2.33
N VAL A 4 -19.90 -6.26 -1.26
CA VAL A 4 -20.76 -5.07 -1.32
C VAL A 4 -20.00 -4.06 -2.16
N ALA A 5 -20.08 -4.25 -3.49
CA ALA A 5 -19.84 -3.20 -4.45
C ALA A 5 -20.87 -2.12 -4.11
N LEU A 6 -20.39 -0.95 -3.68
CA LEU A 6 -21.20 0.27 -3.74
C LEU A 6 -21.80 0.31 -5.14
N PRO A 7 -23.14 0.42 -5.30
CA PRO A 7 -23.76 0.45 -6.61
C PRO A 7 -23.20 1.66 -7.34
N LEU A 8 -22.31 1.39 -8.30
CA LEU A 8 -21.80 2.44 -9.18
C LEU A 8 -22.99 2.93 -10.01
N PRO A 9 -23.12 4.25 -10.23
CA PRO A 9 -24.20 4.80 -11.02
C PRO A 9 -24.29 4.10 -12.38
N PRO A 10 -25.50 3.86 -12.91
CA PRO A 10 -25.72 3.08 -14.13
C PRO A 10 -24.94 3.66 -15.33
N PRO A 11 -24.53 2.80 -16.28
CA PRO A 11 -23.60 3.14 -17.36
C PRO A 11 -24.14 4.16 -18.39
N ASP A 12 -25.40 4.55 -18.27
CA ASP A 12 -26.15 5.24 -19.32
C ASP A 12 -26.07 6.78 -19.21
N SER A 13 -25.39 7.31 -18.19
CA SER A 13 -25.26 8.76 -17.99
C SER A 13 -23.83 9.27 -18.30
N PRO A 14 -23.68 10.37 -19.06
CA PRO A 14 -22.36 10.96 -19.34
C PRO A 14 -21.63 11.40 -18.08
N PHE A 15 -22.38 11.74 -17.02
CA PHE A 15 -21.84 12.02 -15.69
C PHE A 15 -21.31 10.75 -15.00
N GLY A 16 -22.01 9.62 -15.10
CA GLY A 16 -21.54 8.33 -14.58
C GLY A 16 -20.27 7.84 -15.27
N GLN A 17 -20.18 8.03 -16.59
CA GLN A 17 -18.96 7.72 -17.36
C GLN A 17 -17.80 8.66 -16.98
N PHE A 18 -18.06 9.96 -16.81
CA PHE A 18 -17.05 10.93 -16.34
C PHE A 18 -16.54 10.61 -14.93
N VAL A 19 -17.45 10.25 -14.01
CA VAL A 19 -17.10 9.86 -12.64
C VAL A 19 -16.32 8.54 -12.63
N ARG A 20 -16.70 7.53 -13.41
CA ARG A 20 -15.91 6.28 -13.53
C ARG A 20 -14.53 6.50 -14.18
N ALA A 21 -14.46 7.41 -15.16
CA ALA A 21 -13.22 7.73 -15.87
C ALA A 21 -12.24 8.54 -15.00
N ASN A 22 -12.74 9.39 -14.09
CA ASN A 22 -11.91 10.32 -13.31
C ASN A 22 -11.82 10.01 -11.80
N PHE A 23 -12.84 9.38 -11.22
CA PHE A 23 -12.86 8.95 -9.82
C PHE A 23 -12.78 7.43 -9.74
N SER A 24 -11.56 6.96 -9.51
CA SER A 24 -11.34 5.57 -9.17
C SER A 24 -11.39 5.37 -7.67
N PRO A 25 -11.98 4.26 -7.18
CA PRO A 25 -12.06 3.94 -5.75
C PRO A 25 -10.70 3.63 -5.10
N ALA A 26 -9.58 3.80 -5.80
CA ALA A 26 -8.21 3.53 -5.34
C ALA A 26 -7.91 4.04 -3.91
N PHE A 27 -8.38 5.23 -3.54
CA PHE A 27 -8.15 5.81 -2.21
C PHE A 27 -8.92 5.16 -1.07
N LEU A 28 -9.98 4.43 -1.39
CA LEU A 28 -10.74 3.67 -0.40
C LEU A 28 -10.04 2.36 -0.06
N TYR A 29 -9.13 1.85 -0.91
CA TYR A 29 -8.50 0.55 -0.70
C TYR A 29 -7.62 0.46 0.54
N PRO A 30 -6.83 1.47 0.95
CA PRO A 30 -6.16 1.45 2.24
C PRO A 30 -7.15 1.30 3.42
N LEU A 31 -8.33 1.94 3.32
CA LEU A 31 -9.39 1.82 4.33
C LEU A 31 -10.10 0.45 4.25
N LYS A 32 -10.40 -0.04 3.04
CA LYS A 32 -10.97 -1.36 2.79
C LYS A 32 -10.02 -2.45 3.30
N GLY A 33 -8.72 -2.26 3.18
CA GLY A 33 -7.69 -3.13 3.73
C GLY A 33 -7.76 -3.23 5.26
N MET A 34 -8.03 -2.14 5.97
CA MET A 34 -8.27 -2.18 7.42
C MET A 34 -9.49 -3.01 7.78
N TRP A 35 -10.61 -2.77 7.09
CA TRP A 35 -11.84 -3.53 7.30
C TRP A 35 -11.66 -5.02 7.00
N TYR A 36 -11.04 -5.33 5.86
CA TYR A 36 -10.75 -6.69 5.44
C TYR A 36 -9.84 -7.41 6.44
N PHE A 37 -8.77 -6.74 6.89
CA PHE A 37 -7.86 -7.27 7.90
C PHE A 37 -8.58 -7.55 9.24
N ALA A 38 -9.48 -6.66 9.66
CA ALA A 38 -10.25 -6.83 10.89
C ALA A 38 -11.22 -8.03 10.80
N THR A 39 -11.84 -8.25 9.64
CA THR A 39 -12.85 -9.29 9.41
C THR A 39 -12.28 -10.67 9.11
N HIS A 40 -11.07 -10.74 8.54
CA HIS A 40 -10.46 -12.02 8.13
C HIS A 40 -9.44 -12.53 9.16
N ARG A 41 -9.85 -13.55 9.92
CA ARG A 41 -9.09 -14.09 11.06
C ARG A 41 -7.74 -14.72 10.67
N TYR A 42 -7.59 -15.18 9.42
CA TYR A 42 -6.34 -15.79 8.96
C TYR A 42 -5.16 -14.80 8.90
N LEU A 43 -5.43 -13.49 8.86
CA LEU A 43 -4.41 -12.44 8.87
C LEU A 43 -3.94 -12.05 10.28
N HIS A 44 -4.73 -12.34 11.33
CA HIS A 44 -4.41 -11.92 12.69
C HIS A 44 -3.14 -12.55 13.29
N PRO A 45 -2.79 -13.82 13.00
CA PRO A 45 -1.52 -14.41 13.42
C PRO A 45 -0.29 -13.62 12.91
N LEU A 46 -0.37 -13.08 11.68
CA LEU A 46 0.70 -12.28 11.08
C LEU A 46 0.97 -10.98 11.85
N LEU A 47 -0.07 -10.39 12.43
CA LEU A 47 0.04 -9.23 13.31
C LEU A 47 0.59 -9.64 14.69
N LYS A 48 -0.01 -10.65 15.33
CA LYS A 48 0.32 -11.06 16.71
C LYS A 48 1.77 -11.53 16.86
N GLY A 49 2.28 -12.29 15.88
CA GLY A 49 3.67 -12.78 15.92
C GLY A 49 4.73 -11.68 15.84
N ARG A 50 4.34 -10.46 15.45
CA ARG A 50 5.24 -9.33 15.20
C ARG A 50 5.05 -8.19 16.20
N LEU A 51 3.84 -7.94 16.70
CA LEU A 51 3.57 -6.84 17.62
C LEU A 51 4.51 -6.79 18.84
N ILE A 52 4.70 -7.93 19.52
CA ILE A 52 5.54 -8.00 20.74
C ILE A 52 7.00 -7.61 20.45
N PRO A 53 7.73 -8.27 19.53
CA PRO A 53 9.11 -7.91 19.25
C PRO A 53 9.25 -6.49 18.69
N LEU A 54 8.27 -5.99 17.93
CA LEU A 54 8.28 -4.61 17.45
C LEU A 54 8.08 -3.59 18.56
N SER A 55 7.15 -3.81 19.49
CA SER A 55 6.94 -2.93 20.65
C SER A 55 8.17 -2.88 21.56
N LEU A 56 8.87 -4.01 21.74
CA LEU A 56 10.13 -4.03 22.48
C LEU A 56 11.21 -3.23 21.74
N LEU A 57 11.34 -3.44 20.44
CA LEU A 57 12.35 -2.74 19.63
C LEU A 57 12.12 -1.23 19.57
N SER A 58 10.88 -0.78 19.38
CA SER A 58 10.55 0.65 19.41
C SER A 58 10.80 1.27 20.78
N GLY A 59 10.47 0.54 21.86
CA GLY A 59 10.81 0.92 23.23
C GLY A 59 12.31 1.11 23.43
N CYS A 60 13.13 0.17 22.94
CA CYS A 60 14.59 0.27 22.99
C CYS A 60 15.13 1.48 22.20
N ILE A 61 14.62 1.73 21.00
CA ILE A 61 15.04 2.89 20.17
C ILE A 61 14.72 4.20 20.89
N LEU A 62 13.50 4.34 21.42
CA LEU A 62 13.12 5.53 22.17
C LEU A 62 14.00 5.70 23.42
N ALA A 63 14.24 4.63 24.18
CA ALA A 63 15.12 4.68 25.34
C ALA A 63 16.52 5.18 24.98
N ILE A 64 17.12 4.64 23.91
CA ILE A 64 18.44 5.08 23.42
C ILE A 64 18.42 6.55 23.00
N LEU A 65 17.40 6.99 22.25
CA LEU A 65 17.27 8.39 21.85
C LEU A 65 17.10 9.34 23.05
N PHE A 66 16.34 8.93 24.05
CA PHE A 66 16.16 9.72 25.27
C PHE A 66 17.44 9.79 26.11
N VAL A 67 18.21 8.70 26.21
CA VAL A 67 19.48 8.70 26.95
C VAL A 67 20.57 9.50 26.24
N THR A 68 20.62 9.46 24.91
CA THR A 68 21.74 10.02 24.13
C THR A 68 21.46 11.40 23.53
N ALA A 69 20.28 11.60 22.92
CA ALA A 69 19.98 12.79 22.12
C ALA A 69 19.14 13.83 22.88
N TYR A 70 18.40 13.45 23.92
CA TYR A 70 17.49 14.36 24.63
C TYR A 70 18.21 15.55 25.28
N LEU A 71 19.25 15.31 26.08
CA LEU A 71 19.99 16.39 26.75
C LEU A 71 20.66 17.34 25.75
N PRO A 72 21.37 16.87 24.70
CA PRO A 72 21.89 17.75 23.64
C PRO A 72 20.81 18.58 22.94
N VAL A 73 19.65 17.99 22.62
CA VAL A 73 18.54 18.69 21.95
C VAL A 73 17.94 19.76 22.86
N VAL A 74 17.70 19.44 24.14
CA VAL A 74 17.17 20.40 25.11
C VAL A 74 18.16 21.55 25.34
N ALA A 75 19.46 21.25 25.42
CA ALA A 75 20.50 22.28 25.54
C ALA A 75 20.52 23.23 24.34
N PHE A 76 20.38 22.70 23.12
CA PHE A 76 20.28 23.51 21.90
C PHE A 76 19.01 24.38 21.89
N LEU A 77 17.85 23.79 22.20
CA LEU A 77 16.57 24.51 22.26
C LEU A 77 16.57 25.60 23.34
N ALA A 78 17.28 25.38 24.45
CA ALA A 78 17.40 26.36 25.54
C ALA A 78 18.11 27.66 25.12
N ILE A 79 18.85 27.66 24.00
CA ILE A 79 19.47 28.86 23.42
C ILE A 79 18.40 29.79 22.83
N PHE A 80 17.32 29.24 22.28
CA PHE A 80 16.30 29.99 21.53
C PHE A 80 14.98 30.15 22.29
N HIS A 81 14.70 29.31 23.28
CA HIS A 81 13.42 29.28 23.98
C HIS A 81 13.49 29.85 25.40
N TYR A 82 12.48 30.65 25.80
CA TYR A 82 12.38 31.22 27.14
C TYR A 82 12.00 30.14 28.19
N LYS A 83 12.42 30.38 29.45
CA LYS A 83 12.47 29.46 30.60
C LYS A 83 11.45 28.30 30.59
N GLY A 84 11.96 27.07 30.69
CA GLY A 84 11.18 25.83 30.91
C GLY A 84 10.59 25.18 29.65
N SER A 85 10.26 25.97 28.62
CA SER A 85 9.65 25.44 27.38
C SER A 85 10.58 24.54 26.55
N ALA A 86 11.90 24.67 26.72
CA ALA A 86 12.89 23.83 26.05
C ALA A 86 12.77 22.33 26.39
N TRP A 87 12.39 21.99 27.63
CA TRP A 87 12.19 20.60 28.06
C TRP A 87 10.97 19.97 27.39
N VAL A 88 9.86 20.72 27.34
CA VAL A 88 8.61 20.27 26.72
C VAL A 88 8.79 20.13 25.20
N ASN A 89 9.33 21.16 24.55
CA ASN A 89 9.60 21.15 23.11
C ASN A 89 10.62 20.07 22.72
N GLY A 90 11.68 19.88 23.51
CA GLY A 90 12.67 18.83 23.29
C GLY A 90 12.08 17.42 23.41
N THR A 91 11.10 17.23 24.30
CA THR A 91 10.39 15.94 24.44
C THR A 91 9.58 15.64 23.19
N PHE A 92 8.77 16.60 22.71
CA PHE A 92 8.02 16.42 21.46
C PHE A 92 8.93 16.22 20.25
N PHE A 93 10.08 16.91 20.21
CA PHE A 93 11.05 16.77 19.14
C PHE A 93 11.69 15.37 19.10
N ILE A 94 12.15 14.85 20.25
CA ILE A 94 12.71 13.49 20.33
C ILE A 94 11.66 12.42 20.05
N LEU A 95 10.42 12.60 20.52
CA LEU A 95 9.31 11.70 20.18
C LEU A 95 9.02 11.71 18.67
N GLY A 96 9.06 12.89 18.03
CA GLY A 96 8.91 13.03 16.58
C GLY A 96 10.04 12.34 15.80
N ILE A 97 11.29 12.56 16.18
CA ILE A 97 12.45 11.87 15.56
C ILE A 97 12.35 10.35 15.80
N GLY A 98 12.04 9.94 17.02
CA GLY A 98 11.87 8.53 17.37
C GLY A 98 10.79 7.86 16.53
N ALA A 99 9.65 8.53 16.33
CA ALA A 99 8.57 8.04 15.47
C ALA A 99 9.04 7.85 14.02
N LEU A 100 9.78 8.81 13.45
CA LEU A 100 10.33 8.69 12.10
C LEU A 100 11.32 7.53 11.97
N VAL A 101 12.22 7.37 12.94
CA VAL A 101 13.20 6.27 12.95
C VAL A 101 12.50 4.91 13.09
N ILE A 102 11.53 4.80 13.99
CA ILE A 102 10.73 3.59 14.19
C ILE A 102 9.98 3.23 12.91
N GLN A 103 9.33 4.20 12.27
CA GLN A 103 8.60 3.99 11.03
C GLN A 103 9.53 3.49 9.91
N LEU A 104 10.68 4.14 9.72
CA LEU A 104 11.67 3.74 8.71
C LEU A 104 12.18 2.31 8.96
N LEU A 105 12.45 1.96 10.22
CA LEU A 105 12.90 0.63 10.61
C LEU A 105 11.82 -0.44 10.36
N PHE A 106 10.58 -0.14 10.72
CA PHE A 106 9.47 -1.07 10.56
C PHE A 106 9.17 -1.32 9.09
N GLU A 107 9.10 -0.27 8.28
CA GLU A 107 8.90 -0.39 6.83
C GLU A 107 10.07 -1.13 6.15
N GLY A 108 11.31 -0.80 6.49
CA GLY A 108 12.49 -1.30 5.78
C GLY A 108 12.98 -2.70 6.18
N LEU A 109 12.80 -3.13 7.44
CA LEU A 109 13.47 -4.33 7.97
C LEU A 109 12.51 -5.42 8.47
N LEU A 110 11.37 -5.05 9.05
CA LEU A 110 10.54 -5.99 9.83
C LEU A 110 9.16 -6.27 9.21
N ALA A 111 8.51 -5.24 8.66
CA ALA A 111 7.19 -5.37 8.07
C ALA A 111 7.23 -5.95 6.67
N ASP A 112 8.29 -5.68 5.90
CA ASP A 112 8.38 -5.99 4.47
C ASP A 112 8.00 -7.46 4.14
N HIS A 113 8.61 -8.43 4.84
CA HIS A 113 8.28 -9.84 4.67
C HIS A 113 6.84 -10.21 5.07
N THR A 114 6.33 -9.58 6.14
CA THR A 114 4.98 -9.83 6.63
C THR A 114 3.95 -9.22 5.68
N GLN A 115 4.25 -8.06 5.09
CA GLN A 115 3.43 -7.42 4.08
C GLN A 115 3.37 -8.25 2.80
N VAL A 116 4.47 -8.90 2.39
CA VAL A 116 4.45 -9.89 1.30
C VAL A 116 3.51 -11.04 1.62
N ASP A 117 3.60 -11.62 2.83
CA ASP A 117 2.74 -12.72 3.24
C ASP A 117 1.26 -12.32 3.29
N ILE A 118 0.95 -11.11 3.80
CA ILE A 118 -0.41 -10.56 3.80
C ILE A 118 -0.91 -10.36 2.37
N PHE A 119 -0.09 -9.72 1.52
CA PHE A 119 -0.46 -9.42 0.14
C PHE A 119 -0.78 -10.71 -0.62
N ASP A 120 0.14 -11.67 -0.59
CA ASP A 120 0.00 -12.95 -1.30
C ASP A 120 -1.21 -13.74 -0.76
N ALA A 121 -1.43 -13.75 0.57
CA ALA A 121 -2.55 -14.47 1.18
C ALA A 121 -3.90 -13.86 0.79
N VAL A 122 -4.00 -12.54 0.70
CA VAL A 122 -5.21 -11.84 0.22
C VAL A 122 -5.45 -12.12 -1.26
N VAL A 123 -4.41 -12.08 -2.11
CA VAL A 123 -4.56 -12.41 -3.53
C VAL A 123 -5.05 -13.85 -3.73
N VAL A 124 -4.54 -14.81 -2.94
CA VAL A 124 -5.03 -16.20 -2.94
C VAL A 124 -6.46 -16.29 -2.41
N ALA A 125 -6.79 -15.57 -1.33
CA ALA A 125 -8.14 -15.56 -0.75
C ALA A 125 -9.21 -15.04 -1.73
N GLU A 126 -8.84 -14.08 -2.57
CA GLU A 126 -9.71 -13.52 -3.62
C GLU A 126 -9.74 -14.36 -4.90
N GLY A 127 -9.09 -15.53 -4.94
CA GLY A 127 -9.11 -16.45 -6.08
C GLY A 127 -8.08 -16.18 -7.18
N TYR A 128 -7.18 -15.22 -7.00
CA TYR A 128 -6.14 -14.85 -7.96
C TYR A 128 -4.80 -15.57 -7.70
N GLU A 129 -4.87 -16.79 -7.18
CA GLU A 129 -3.71 -17.62 -6.82
C GLU A 129 -2.73 -17.87 -7.97
N HIS A 130 -3.22 -17.89 -9.21
CA HIS A 130 -2.39 -18.07 -10.40
C HIS A 130 -1.33 -16.97 -10.54
N LEU A 131 -1.60 -15.74 -10.07
CA LEU A 131 -0.63 -14.65 -10.08
C LEU A 131 0.50 -14.90 -9.08
N VAL A 132 0.17 -15.43 -7.91
CA VAL A 132 1.14 -15.72 -6.84
C VAL A 132 2.00 -16.93 -7.19
N LYS A 133 1.42 -17.94 -7.86
CA LYS A 133 2.12 -19.15 -8.35
C LYS A 133 3.36 -18.84 -9.19
N ASN A 134 3.40 -17.68 -9.87
CA ASN A 134 4.56 -17.21 -10.65
C ASN A 134 5.81 -16.92 -9.80
N ARG A 135 5.66 -16.71 -8.49
CA ARG A 135 6.75 -16.30 -7.59
C ARG A 135 6.92 -17.20 -6.37
N ARG A 136 5.87 -17.90 -5.95
CA ARG A 136 5.89 -18.76 -4.76
C ARG A 136 4.95 -19.94 -4.98
N THR A 137 5.32 -21.10 -4.45
CA THR A 137 4.46 -22.29 -4.48
C THR A 137 3.19 -22.02 -3.67
N VAL A 138 2.03 -22.24 -4.27
CA VAL A 138 0.71 -22.19 -3.61
C VAL A 138 0.13 -23.60 -3.65
N SER A 139 -0.29 -24.12 -2.50
CA SER A 139 -0.89 -25.46 -2.40
C SER A 139 -2.29 -25.48 -3.02
N ASP A 140 -2.55 -26.50 -3.84
CA ASP A 140 -3.86 -26.80 -4.43
C ASP A 140 -4.74 -27.63 -3.48
N ASN A 141 -4.33 -27.78 -2.21
CA ASN A 141 -5.07 -28.56 -1.24
C ASN A 141 -6.45 -27.95 -0.97
N ILE A 142 -7.50 -28.64 -1.45
CA ILE A 142 -8.91 -28.26 -1.31
C ILE A 142 -9.34 -28.26 0.16
N ASP A 143 -8.71 -29.08 1.00
CA ASP A 143 -9.07 -29.22 2.42
C ASP A 143 -8.53 -28.09 3.30
N GLU A 144 -7.54 -27.32 2.83
CA GLU A 144 -6.99 -26.19 3.59
C GLU A 144 -7.74 -24.91 3.25
N SER A 145 -8.74 -24.57 4.07
CA SER A 145 -9.52 -23.34 3.88
C SER A 145 -8.75 -22.05 4.14
N ASP A 146 -7.61 -22.10 4.84
CA ASP A 146 -6.81 -20.92 5.21
C ASP A 146 -5.86 -20.51 4.06
N PRO A 147 -6.09 -19.36 3.40
CA PRO A 147 -5.27 -18.91 2.27
C PRO A 147 -3.81 -18.68 2.64
N TYR A 148 -3.53 -18.30 3.90
CA TYR A 148 -2.16 -18.07 4.35
C TYR A 148 -1.39 -19.37 4.51
N LYS A 149 -2.03 -20.43 5.03
CA LYS A 149 -1.38 -21.75 5.19
C LYS A 149 -1.11 -22.46 3.86
N ARG A 150 -1.87 -22.13 2.81
CA ARG A 150 -1.63 -22.61 1.45
C ARG A 150 -0.36 -22.03 0.82
N LEU A 151 0.23 -20.98 1.37
CA LEU A 151 1.44 -20.37 0.84
C LEU A 151 2.69 -21.15 1.29
N GLY A 152 3.53 -21.60 0.34
CA GLY A 152 4.80 -22.31 0.62
C GLY A 152 5.91 -21.38 1.13
N PRO A 153 7.21 -21.65 0.95
CA PRO A 153 8.24 -20.69 1.37
C PRO A 153 8.31 -19.44 0.47
N ARG A 154 8.71 -18.29 1.02
CA ARG A 154 8.89 -17.03 0.26
C ARG A 154 10.04 -17.13 -0.74
N ASP A 155 9.90 -16.48 -1.90
CA ASP A 155 10.95 -16.33 -2.90
C ASP A 155 12.18 -15.58 -2.34
N LYS A 156 13.37 -15.88 -2.84
CA LYS A 156 14.61 -15.19 -2.45
C LYS A 156 14.53 -13.73 -2.90
N GLY A 157 14.50 -12.80 -1.94
CA GLY A 157 14.37 -11.37 -2.20
C GLY A 157 12.93 -10.89 -2.43
N ALA A 158 11.93 -11.64 -1.95
CA ALA A 158 10.56 -11.14 -1.91
C ALA A 158 10.48 -9.90 -1.01
N GLN A 159 10.13 -8.78 -1.63
CA GLN A 159 9.99 -7.47 -1.00
C GLN A 159 8.64 -6.89 -1.35
N PHE A 160 7.95 -6.32 -0.37
CA PHE A 160 6.69 -5.62 -0.56
C PHE A 160 6.92 -4.29 -1.27
N ALA A 161 7.87 -3.49 -0.77
CA ALA A 161 8.29 -2.23 -1.38
C ALA A 161 9.83 -2.08 -1.30
N PRO A 162 10.50 -1.70 -2.40
CA PRO A 162 11.95 -1.61 -2.41
C PRO A 162 12.39 -0.36 -1.65
N PHE A 163 13.30 -0.52 -0.70
CA PHE A 163 13.93 0.61 -0.04
C PHE A 163 14.68 1.49 -1.06
N SER A 164 14.39 2.79 -1.07
CA SER A 164 14.93 3.72 -2.07
C SER A 164 15.51 4.95 -1.39
N ILE A 165 16.84 5.06 -1.39
CA ILE A 165 17.56 6.25 -0.92
C ILE A 165 17.06 7.51 -1.64
N ARG A 166 16.71 7.37 -2.92
CA ARG A 166 16.12 8.46 -3.70
C ARG A 166 14.84 9.00 -3.07
N GLN A 167 13.98 8.16 -2.51
CA GLN A 167 12.76 8.63 -1.84
C GLN A 167 13.07 9.38 -0.55
N ILE A 168 14.07 8.92 0.21
CA ILE A 168 14.52 9.63 1.42
C ILE A 168 15.08 11.00 1.04
N VAL A 169 15.89 11.08 -0.02
CA VAL A 169 16.41 12.37 -0.50
C VAL A 169 15.28 13.27 -1.00
N GLU A 170 14.34 12.75 -1.79
CA GLU A 170 13.17 13.50 -2.25
C GLU A 170 12.30 13.97 -1.06
N LEU A 171 12.13 13.16 -0.01
CA LEU A 171 11.44 13.52 1.23
C LEU A 171 12.14 14.69 1.94
N VAL A 172 13.46 14.62 2.10
CA VAL A 172 14.26 15.68 2.73
C VAL A 172 14.17 16.99 1.94
N ILE A 173 14.19 16.92 0.60
CA ILE A 173 14.00 18.08 -0.27
C ILE A 173 12.57 18.66 -0.16
N LEU A 174 11.57 17.81 0.09
CA LEU A 174 10.18 18.22 0.27
C LEU A 174 9.87 18.74 1.69
N LEU A 175 10.68 18.44 2.70
CA LEU A 175 10.45 18.86 4.08
C LEU A 175 10.22 20.37 4.24
N PRO A 176 11.00 21.28 3.60
CA PRO A 176 10.80 22.72 3.70
C PRO A 176 9.40 23.19 3.28
N LEU A 177 8.69 22.41 2.48
CA LEU A 177 7.34 22.72 2.05
C LEU A 177 6.37 22.86 3.24
N ASN A 178 6.61 22.12 4.32
CA ASN A 178 5.78 22.17 5.54
C ASN A 178 5.86 23.52 6.27
N PHE A 179 6.83 24.38 5.95
CA PHE A 179 6.92 25.73 6.53
C PHE A 179 5.88 26.70 5.94
N VAL A 180 5.21 26.36 4.84
CA VAL A 180 4.12 27.16 4.27
C VAL A 180 2.84 26.91 5.06
N PRO A 181 2.28 27.90 5.77
CA PRO A 181 1.06 27.71 6.56
C PRO A 181 -0.12 27.27 5.69
N PHE A 182 -0.95 26.37 6.21
CA PHE A 182 -2.17 25.81 5.60
C PHE A 182 -1.99 25.00 4.31
N ALA A 183 -1.13 25.42 3.37
CA ALA A 183 -0.91 24.75 2.09
C ALA A 183 0.26 23.74 2.11
N GLY A 184 1.23 23.94 3.00
CA GLY A 184 2.47 23.16 3.03
C GLY A 184 2.24 21.68 3.29
N VAL A 185 1.53 21.35 4.37
CA VAL A 185 1.26 19.97 4.80
C VAL A 185 0.42 19.21 3.76
N PRO A 186 -0.73 19.73 3.26
CA PRO A 186 -1.48 19.05 2.22
C PRO A 186 -0.65 18.78 0.96
N LEU A 187 0.13 19.78 0.50
CA LEU A 187 0.94 19.62 -0.71
C LEU A 187 2.10 18.64 -0.49
N PHE A 188 2.71 18.64 0.69
CA PHE A 188 3.72 17.67 1.09
C PHE A 188 3.17 16.24 1.05
N LEU A 189 2.00 16.00 1.65
CA LEU A 189 1.33 14.69 1.64
C LEU A 189 0.96 14.23 0.23
N LEU A 190 0.53 15.15 -0.63
CA LEU A 190 0.20 14.85 -2.03
C LEU A 190 1.44 14.47 -2.85
N LEU A 191 2.52 15.24 -2.72
CA LEU A 191 3.76 15.01 -3.48
C LEU A 191 4.47 13.72 -3.03
N THR A 192 4.53 13.48 -1.72
CA THR A 192 5.06 12.24 -1.15
C THR A 192 4.15 11.06 -1.48
N GLY A 193 2.83 11.22 -1.39
CA GLY A 193 1.83 10.23 -1.80
C GLY A 193 1.93 9.83 -3.26
N TYR A 194 2.13 10.79 -4.18
CA TYR A 194 2.38 10.54 -5.61
C TYR A 194 3.56 9.61 -5.84
N ARG A 195 4.63 9.72 -5.02
CA ARG A 195 5.81 8.86 -5.10
C ARG A 195 5.63 7.52 -4.40
N ALA A 196 4.94 7.50 -3.28
CA ALA A 196 4.69 6.31 -2.49
C ALA A 196 3.70 5.35 -3.16
N GLY A 197 2.70 5.88 -3.87
CA GLY A 197 1.65 5.11 -4.52
C GLY A 197 2.15 3.90 -5.31
N PRO A 198 3.00 4.09 -6.33
CA PRO A 198 3.53 2.98 -7.13
C PRO A 198 4.36 1.97 -6.34
N LEU A 199 4.90 2.34 -5.18
CA LEU A 199 5.65 1.41 -4.32
C LEU A 199 4.74 0.47 -3.56
N MET A 200 3.57 0.94 -3.16
CA MET A 200 2.62 0.11 -2.41
C MET A 200 2.13 -1.06 -3.25
N ASN A 201 2.09 -0.95 -4.58
CA ASN A 201 1.82 -2.08 -5.49
C ASN A 201 3.10 -2.68 -6.10
N TRP A 202 4.27 -2.47 -5.50
CA TRP A 202 5.48 -3.06 -6.05
C TRP A 202 5.43 -4.59 -6.05
N ARG A 203 4.85 -5.19 -5.00
CA ARG A 203 4.59 -6.64 -4.96
C ARG A 203 3.70 -7.11 -6.11
N TYR A 204 2.66 -6.36 -6.46
CA TYR A 204 1.82 -6.65 -7.62
C TYR A 204 2.64 -6.69 -8.92
N PHE A 205 3.47 -5.69 -9.16
CA PHE A 205 4.34 -5.67 -10.34
C PHE A 205 5.34 -6.83 -10.35
N GLN A 206 5.76 -7.31 -9.18
CA GLN A 206 6.62 -8.47 -9.03
C GLN A 206 5.92 -9.78 -9.41
N ILE A 207 4.68 -9.99 -8.99
CA ILE A 207 3.91 -11.21 -9.30
C ILE A 207 3.43 -11.24 -10.76
N LYS A 208 3.20 -10.06 -11.36
CA LYS A 208 2.98 -9.89 -12.81
C LYS A 208 4.25 -9.93 -13.66
N GLN A 209 5.42 -10.08 -13.03
CA GLN A 209 6.72 -10.11 -13.70
C GLN A 209 7.01 -8.89 -14.59
N PHE A 210 6.47 -7.72 -14.25
CA PHE A 210 6.67 -6.50 -15.04
C PHE A 210 8.12 -6.03 -15.04
N ARG A 211 8.68 -5.80 -16.23
CA ARG A 211 9.97 -5.12 -16.39
C ARG A 211 9.80 -3.62 -16.13
N ARG A 212 10.93 -2.90 -16.01
CA ARG A 212 10.93 -1.44 -15.79
C ARG A 212 10.12 -0.66 -16.84
N LYS A 213 10.11 -1.13 -18.10
CA LYS A 213 9.37 -0.51 -19.21
C LYS A 213 7.86 -0.74 -19.04
N ASP A 214 7.47 -1.99 -18.79
CA ASP A 214 6.07 -2.41 -18.62
C ASP A 214 5.42 -1.67 -17.46
N ARG A 215 6.11 -1.53 -16.32
CA ARG A 215 5.61 -0.72 -15.17
C ARG A 215 5.36 0.73 -15.56
N LYS A 216 6.27 1.36 -16.29
CA LYS A 216 6.11 2.76 -16.73
C LYS A 216 4.95 2.90 -17.71
N GLN A 217 4.75 1.91 -18.58
CA GLN A 217 3.62 1.89 -19.52
C GLN A 217 2.29 1.67 -18.79
N PHE A 218 2.26 0.76 -17.82
CA PHE A 218 1.10 0.48 -16.98
C PHE A 218 0.64 1.72 -16.20
N ILE A 219 1.58 2.49 -15.65
CA ILE A 219 1.29 3.72 -14.89
C ILE A 219 1.20 4.95 -15.83
N LYS A 220 1.34 4.79 -17.15
CA LYS A 220 1.43 5.94 -18.07
C LYS A 220 0.11 6.71 -18.14
N THR A 221 -1.02 6.01 -18.11
CA THR A 221 -2.38 6.57 -18.23
C THR A 221 -2.68 7.54 -17.09
N LYS A 222 -3.34 8.67 -17.40
CA LYS A 222 -3.68 9.70 -16.40
C LYS A 222 -4.44 9.09 -15.21
N GLN A 223 -5.47 8.30 -15.49
CA GLN A 223 -6.28 7.61 -14.48
C GLN A 223 -5.42 6.79 -13.49
N ARG A 224 -4.56 5.89 -13.99
CA ARG A 224 -3.68 5.07 -13.14
C ARG A 224 -2.73 5.92 -12.29
N ARG A 225 -2.20 7.04 -12.81
CA ARG A 225 -1.37 7.95 -11.99
C ARG A 225 -2.15 8.57 -10.84
N PHE A 226 -3.37 9.03 -11.11
CA PHE A 226 -4.24 9.60 -10.08
C PHE A 226 -4.62 8.56 -9.02
N GLU A 227 -4.89 7.33 -9.43
CA GLU A 227 -5.16 6.22 -8.52
C GLU A 227 -3.99 5.93 -7.58
N TYR A 228 -2.79 5.77 -8.14
CA TYR A 228 -1.58 5.57 -7.37
C TYR A 228 -1.33 6.73 -6.42
N MET A 229 -1.47 7.96 -6.92
CA MET A 229 -1.32 9.16 -6.09
C MET A 229 -2.27 9.15 -4.91
N TRP A 230 -3.57 8.93 -5.13
CA TRP A 230 -4.58 9.03 -4.08
C TRP A 230 -4.47 7.85 -3.09
N PHE A 231 -4.15 6.65 -3.55
CA PHE A 231 -3.78 5.52 -2.69
C PHE A 231 -2.59 5.87 -1.80
N GLY A 232 -1.51 6.39 -2.40
CA GLY A 232 -0.29 6.78 -1.68
C GLY A 232 -0.53 7.92 -0.70
N THR A 233 -1.34 8.91 -1.05
CA THR A 233 -1.71 10.02 -0.16
C THR A 233 -2.46 9.53 1.06
N VAL A 234 -3.46 8.65 0.89
CA VAL A 234 -4.19 8.07 2.03
C VAL A 234 -3.25 7.24 2.90
N HIS A 235 -2.36 6.46 2.29
CA HIS A 235 -1.32 5.76 3.04
C HIS A 235 -0.44 6.72 3.86
N MET A 236 0.03 7.82 3.28
CA MET A 236 0.83 8.83 3.99
C MET A 236 0.04 9.49 5.14
N ILE A 237 -1.25 9.75 4.95
CA ILE A 237 -2.13 10.27 6.00
C ILE A 237 -2.27 9.27 7.15
N LEU A 238 -2.48 7.98 6.84
CA LEU A 238 -2.55 6.93 7.87
C LEU A 238 -1.24 6.84 8.66
N GLN A 239 -0.09 7.01 8.00
CA GLN A 239 1.22 7.02 8.65
C GLN A 239 1.43 8.20 9.61
N LEU A 240 0.59 9.25 9.59
CA LEU A 240 0.68 10.36 10.54
C LEU A 240 0.38 9.97 11.99
N VAL A 241 -0.17 8.77 12.25
CA VAL A 241 -0.47 8.26 13.60
C VAL A 241 0.60 7.23 13.99
N PRO A 242 1.69 7.61 14.68
CA PRO A 242 2.86 6.74 14.83
C PRO A 242 2.57 5.45 15.61
N VAL A 243 1.69 5.52 16.61
CA VAL A 243 1.30 4.36 17.44
C VAL A 243 0.62 3.28 16.59
N LEU A 244 -0.09 3.67 15.54
CA LEU A 244 -0.81 2.76 14.64
C LEU A 244 -0.09 2.57 13.30
N ALA A 245 1.06 3.20 13.07
CA ALA A 245 1.80 3.16 11.81
C ALA A 245 2.07 1.73 11.32
N MET A 246 2.50 0.85 12.22
CA MET A 246 2.73 -0.57 11.90
C MET A 246 1.44 -1.30 11.50
N LEU A 247 0.36 -1.08 12.26
CA LEU A 247 -0.95 -1.64 11.92
C LEU A 247 -1.34 -1.18 10.51
N PHE A 248 -1.21 0.12 10.24
CA PHE A 248 -1.54 0.70 8.95
C PHE A 248 -0.61 0.25 7.82
N LEU A 249 0.66 -0.06 8.06
CA LEU A 249 1.55 -0.68 7.08
C LEU A 249 1.02 -2.04 6.64
N LEU A 250 0.60 -2.87 7.59
CA LEU A 250 0.06 -4.21 7.33
C LEU A 250 -1.32 -4.15 6.66
N THR A 251 -2.22 -3.28 7.14
CA THR A 251 -3.55 -3.14 6.52
C THR A 251 -3.48 -2.48 5.16
N THR A 252 -2.52 -1.58 4.91
CA THR A 252 -2.29 -1.01 3.57
C THR A 252 -1.81 -2.09 2.60
N ALA A 253 -0.97 -3.04 3.03
CA ALA A 253 -0.58 -4.17 2.18
C ALA A 253 -1.80 -5.04 1.78
N CYS A 254 -2.72 -5.27 2.72
CA CYS A 254 -4.02 -5.89 2.43
C CYS A 254 -4.84 -5.06 1.42
N GLY A 255 -4.90 -3.74 1.60
CA GLY A 255 -5.57 -2.83 0.68
C GLY A 255 -4.97 -2.83 -0.73
N SER A 256 -3.65 -2.88 -0.82
CA SER A 256 -2.90 -3.00 -2.08
C SER A 256 -3.22 -4.30 -2.80
N ALA A 257 -3.32 -5.42 -2.08
CA ALA A 257 -3.71 -6.71 -2.65
C ALA A 257 -5.14 -6.68 -3.21
N LEU A 258 -6.10 -6.18 -2.43
CA LEU A 258 -7.48 -6.01 -2.87
C LEU A 258 -7.58 -5.10 -4.10
N TRP A 259 -6.79 -4.03 -4.13
CA TRP A 259 -6.77 -3.15 -5.29
C TRP A 259 -6.16 -3.85 -6.51
N SER A 260 -5.09 -4.61 -6.32
CA SER A 260 -4.43 -5.38 -7.38
C SER A 260 -5.36 -6.41 -7.99
N VAL A 261 -6.13 -7.14 -7.17
CA VAL A 261 -7.18 -8.05 -7.61
C VAL A 261 -8.24 -7.33 -8.45
N HIS A 262 -8.70 -6.16 -7.99
CA HIS A 262 -9.68 -5.37 -8.73
C HIS A 262 -9.14 -4.86 -10.07
N VAL A 263 -7.86 -4.51 -10.14
CA VAL A 263 -7.20 -4.15 -11.39
C VAL A 263 -7.20 -5.31 -12.37
N GLU A 264 -6.97 -6.54 -11.90
CA GLU A 264 -6.99 -7.74 -12.74
C GLU A 264 -8.39 -8.07 -13.24
N GLN A 265 -9.42 -7.95 -12.38
CA GLN A 265 -10.82 -8.06 -12.78
C GLN A 265 -11.14 -7.11 -13.93
N GLN A 266 -10.82 -5.83 -13.79
CA GLN A 266 -11.06 -4.83 -14.84
C GLN A 266 -10.33 -5.16 -16.15
N LEU A 267 -9.12 -5.73 -16.07
CA LEU A 267 -8.35 -6.12 -17.24
C LEU A 267 -8.96 -7.34 -17.94
N GLN A 268 -9.48 -8.31 -17.18
CA GLN A 268 -10.18 -9.49 -17.71
C GLN A 268 -11.50 -9.07 -18.40
N ASP A 269 -12.32 -8.27 -17.73
CA ASP A 269 -13.59 -7.76 -18.28
C ASP A 269 -13.35 -7.00 -19.60
N SER A 270 -12.30 -6.16 -19.65
CA SER A 270 -11.95 -5.39 -20.85
C SER A 270 -11.43 -6.27 -22.01
N GLN A 271 -10.89 -7.46 -21.72
CA GLN A 271 -10.43 -8.41 -22.73
C GLN A 271 -11.60 -9.21 -23.29
N GLU A 272 -12.53 -9.64 -22.43
CA GLU A 272 -13.77 -10.33 -22.82
C GLU A 272 -14.65 -9.44 -23.72
N GLU A 273 -14.75 -8.13 -23.44
CA GLU A 273 -15.46 -7.18 -24.29
C GLU A 273 -14.82 -6.94 -25.68
N GLN A 274 -13.54 -7.30 -25.85
CA GLN A 274 -12.80 -7.11 -27.11
C GLN A 274 -12.71 -8.37 -27.96
N GLU A 275 -13.03 -9.54 -27.44
CA GLU A 275 -13.21 -10.75 -28.25
C GLU A 275 -14.55 -10.66 -28.97
N PRO A 276 -14.58 -10.49 -30.32
CA PRO A 276 -15.83 -10.58 -31.05
C PRO A 276 -16.37 -12.00 -30.90
N THR A 277 -17.60 -12.14 -30.42
CA THR A 277 -18.37 -13.39 -30.46
C THR A 277 -18.34 -13.89 -31.90
N ALA A 278 -17.51 -14.91 -32.17
CA ALA A 278 -17.34 -15.51 -33.50
C ALA A 278 -18.54 -16.39 -33.90
N GLU A 279 -19.74 -16.11 -33.37
CA GLU A 279 -20.96 -16.91 -33.55
C GLU A 279 -22.03 -16.22 -34.40
N ASP A 280 -21.77 -15.04 -34.96
CA ASP A 280 -22.77 -14.29 -35.76
C ASP A 280 -22.32 -14.03 -37.21
N ASP A 281 -21.49 -14.92 -37.78
CA ASP A 281 -21.37 -15.01 -39.24
C ASP A 281 -22.58 -15.81 -39.77
N PRO A 282 -23.49 -15.21 -40.58
CA PRO A 282 -24.57 -15.98 -41.20
C PRO A 282 -23.96 -17.06 -42.10
N PRO A 283 -24.57 -18.26 -42.17
CA PRO A 283 -24.01 -19.37 -42.94
C PRO A 283 -23.78 -18.93 -44.39
N ALA A 284 -22.54 -19.12 -44.86
CA ALA A 284 -22.16 -18.87 -46.24
C ALA A 284 -23.10 -19.67 -47.15
N TYR A 285 -23.96 -18.97 -47.88
CA TYR A 285 -24.85 -19.55 -48.86
C TYR A 285 -24.01 -20.04 -50.04
N THR A 286 -23.69 -21.33 -50.04
CA THR A 286 -23.09 -22.02 -51.19
C THR A 286 -24.20 -22.47 -52.12
N ASP A 287 -24.39 -21.76 -53.23
CA ASP A 287 -25.08 -22.31 -54.39
C ASP A 287 -24.16 -23.38 -55.00
N GLU A 288 -24.49 -24.65 -54.79
CA GLU A 288 -23.93 -25.75 -55.60
C GLU A 288 -24.71 -25.85 -56.93
N PRO A 289 -24.03 -26.10 -58.05
CA PRO A 289 -24.57 -26.02 -59.42
C PRO A 289 -25.52 -27.16 -59.82
#